data_AF-A0A942J018-F1
#
_entry.id   AF-A0A942J018-F1
#
_cell.length_a   1.000
_cell.length_b   1.000
_cell.length_c   1.000
_cell.angle_alpha   90.00
_cell.angle_beta   90.00
_cell.angle_gamma   90.00
#
_symmetry.space_group_name_H-M   'P 1'
#
loop_
_entity.id
_entity.type
_entity.pdbx_description
1 polymer ?
#
loop_
_entity_poly.entity_id
_entity_poly.type
_entity_poly.pdbx_seq_one_letter_code
_entity_poly.pdbx_strand_id
1 'polypeptide(L)'
;MADLTIRGLPDELHRYLKQQAEANHRSINRETIALIERAMKGAAEGKPRLSAAEVIAKASRFAALPVCDGRSAAEMIEYDADGLPK
;
A
#
# COMPACT_ATOMS: atom_id res chain seq x y z
N MET A 1 -25.34 -9.87 15.30
CA MET A 1 -24.55 -10.25 14.12
C MET A 1 -25.41 -9.92 12.91
N ALA A 2 -24.86 -9.25 11.90
CA ALA A 2 -25.62 -8.87 10.71
C ALA A 2 -25.06 -9.68 9.53
N ASP A 3 -25.96 -10.26 8.74
CA ASP A 3 -25.60 -11.03 7.55
C ASP A 3 -25.88 -10.19 6.31
N LEU A 4 -24.93 -10.20 5.37
CA LEU A 4 -25.02 -9.53 4.08
C LEU A 4 -25.00 -10.59 2.97
N THR A 5 -25.97 -10.52 2.06
CA THR A 5 -25.99 -11.37 0.85
C THR A 5 -25.81 -10.50 -0.39
N ILE A 6 -24.81 -10.80 -1.21
CA ILE A 6 -24.57 -10.14 -2.49
C ILE A 6 -25.18 -11.00 -3.59
N ARG A 7 -26.26 -10.51 -4.22
CA ARG A 7 -26.91 -11.20 -5.35
C ARG A 7 -26.37 -10.70 -6.68
N GLY A 8 -26.25 -11.60 -7.66
CA GLY A 8 -25.77 -11.25 -9.00
C GLY A 8 -24.29 -10.89 -9.06
N LEU A 9 -23.47 -11.48 -8.18
CA LEU A 9 -22.03 -11.29 -8.22
C LEU A 9 -21.47 -11.88 -9.53
N PRO A 10 -20.78 -11.10 -10.38
CA PRO A 10 -20.20 -11.62 -11.60
C PRO A 10 -19.20 -12.75 -11.31
N ASP A 11 -19.21 -13.80 -12.12
CA ASP A 11 -18.36 -14.98 -11.91
C ASP A 11 -16.88 -14.64 -11.84
N GLU A 12 -16.43 -13.70 -12.66
CA GLU A 12 -15.04 -13.23 -12.67
C GLU A 12 -14.66 -12.57 -11.33
N LEU A 13 -15.57 -11.78 -10.75
CA LEU A 13 -15.35 -11.14 -9.47
C LEU A 13 -15.35 -12.17 -8.33
N HIS A 14 -16.22 -13.18 -8.40
CA HIS A 14 -16.19 -14.28 -7.45
C HIS A 14 -14.86 -15.06 -7.50
N ARG A 15 -14.36 -15.36 -8.71
CA ARG A 15 -13.04 -16.00 -8.88
C ARG A 15 -11.91 -15.15 -8.33
N TYR A 16 -11.91 -13.85 -8.61
CA TYR A 16 -10.93 -12.91 -8.08
C TYR A 16 -10.92 -12.90 -6.55
N LEU A 17 -12.10 -12.81 -5.92
CA LEU A 17 -12.23 -12.87 -4.46
C LEU A 17 -11.70 -14.19 -3.88
N LYS A 18 -11.97 -15.31 -4.55
CA LYS A 18 -11.45 -16.61 -4.11
C LYS A 18 -9.92 -16.67 -4.15
N GLN A 19 -9.30 -16.19 -5.23
CA GLN A 19 -7.84 -16.14 -5.36
C GLN A 19 -7.21 -15.23 -4.30
N GLN A 20 -7.79 -14.05 -4.07
CA GLN A 20 -7.35 -13.15 -2.99
C GLN A 20 -7.48 -13.80 -1.62
N ALA A 21 -8.59 -14.47 -1.34
CA ALA A 21 -8.81 -15.14 -0.07
C ALA A 21 -7.78 -16.24 0.19
N GLU A 22 -7.48 -17.06 -0.84
CA GLU A 22 -6.44 -18.09 -0.77
C GLU A 22 -5.05 -17.49 -0.51
N ALA A 23 -4.67 -16.44 -1.24
CA ALA A 23 -3.40 -15.75 -1.06
C ALA A 23 -3.24 -15.11 0.34
N ASN A 24 -4.33 -14.64 0.93
CA ASN A 24 -4.35 -14.06 2.27
C ASN A 24 -4.62 -15.09 3.38
N HIS A 25 -4.73 -16.39 3.05
CA HIS A 25 -5.07 -17.48 3.96
C HIS A 25 -6.36 -17.24 4.77
N ARG A 26 -7.40 -16.71 4.10
CA ARG A 26 -8.69 -16.36 4.70
C ARG A 26 -9.83 -17.03 3.95
N SER A 27 -10.99 -17.11 4.59
CA SER A 27 -12.23 -17.45 3.87
C SER A 27 -12.69 -16.27 3.01
N ILE A 28 -13.44 -16.54 1.95
CA ILE A 28 -14.01 -15.51 1.06
C ILE A 28 -14.82 -14.47 1.87
N ASN A 29 -15.58 -14.91 2.88
CA ASN A 29 -16.32 -13.98 3.74
C ASN A 29 -15.40 -13.05 4.53
N ARG A 30 -14.33 -13.57 5.15
CA ARG A 30 -13.37 -12.74 5.88
C ARG A 30 -12.63 -11.79 4.95
N GLU A 31 -12.31 -12.23 3.74
CA GLU A 31 -11.69 -11.38 2.73
C GLU A 31 -12.64 -10.27 2.27
N THR A 32 -13.91 -10.60 2.04
CA THR A 32 -14.94 -9.63 1.65
C THR A 32 -15.13 -8.56 2.74
N ILE A 33 -15.16 -8.96 4.01
CA ILE A 33 -15.20 -8.02 5.15
C ILE A 33 -13.95 -7.14 5.16
N ALA A 34 -12.75 -7.73 5.02
CA ALA A 34 -11.50 -6.97 5.00
C ALA A 34 -11.43 -5.95 3.86
N LEU A 35 -11.94 -6.30 2.68
CA LEU A 35 -12.04 -5.38 1.53
C LEU A 35 -13.02 -4.25 1.79
N ILE A 36 -14.17 -4.53 2.39
CA ILE A 36 -15.15 -3.50 2.80
C ILE A 36 -14.53 -2.56 3.84
N GLU A 37 -13.89 -3.10 4.88
CA GLU A 37 -13.20 -2.31 5.89
C GLU A 37 -12.10 -1.43 5.29
N ARG A 38 -11.31 -1.96 4.35
CA ARG A 38 -10.29 -1.21 3.65
C ARG A 38 -10.88 -0.12 2.76
N ALA A 39 -11.98 -0.40 2.06
CA ALA A 39 -12.67 0.60 1.25
C ALA A 39 -13.22 1.74 2.12
N MET A 40 -13.79 1.42 3.29
CA MET A 40 -14.24 2.41 4.26
C MET A 40 -13.09 3.24 4.82
N LYS A 41 -11.97 2.61 5.18
CA LYS A 41 -10.77 3.32 5.63
C LYS A 41 -10.18 4.19 4.54
N GLY A 42 -10.04 3.69 3.31
CA GLY A 42 -9.52 4.47 2.19
C GLY A 42 -10.44 5.61 1.75
N ALA A 43 -11.76 5.46 1.92
CA ALA A 43 -12.72 6.56 1.68
C ALA A 43 -12.69 7.62 2.80
N ALA A 44 -12.47 7.20 4.06
CA ALA A 44 -12.28 8.11 5.18
C ALA A 44 -10.89 8.77 5.19
N GLU A 45 -9.90 8.05 4.66
CA GLU A 45 -8.49 8.45 4.55
C GLU A 45 -8.16 8.67 3.07
N GLY A 46 -8.79 9.67 2.45
CA GLY A 46 -8.07 10.35 1.37
C GLY A 46 -6.77 10.84 2.00
N LYS A 47 -5.64 10.13 1.77
CA LYS A 47 -4.32 10.49 2.33
C LYS A 47 -4.22 12.01 2.23
N PRO A 48 -4.17 12.75 3.36
CA PRO A 48 -4.19 14.19 3.28
C PRO A 48 -3.01 14.58 2.41
N ARG A 49 -3.32 15.23 1.28
CA ARG A 49 -2.29 15.74 0.39
C ARG A 49 -1.55 16.77 1.23
N LEU A 50 -0.30 16.45 1.60
CA LEU A 50 0.51 17.35 2.41
C LEU A 50 0.49 18.72 1.76
N SER A 51 0.23 19.76 2.55
CA SER A 51 0.38 21.12 2.07
C SER A 51 1.85 21.36 1.66
N ALA A 52 2.08 22.30 0.76
CA ALA A 52 3.44 22.66 0.36
C ALA A 52 4.30 23.06 1.58
N ALA A 53 3.71 23.72 2.58
CA ALA A 53 4.37 24.10 3.82
C ALA A 53 4.84 22.87 4.64
N GLU A 54 4.00 21.83 4.75
CA GLU A 54 4.38 20.59 5.45
C GLU A 54 5.47 19.82 4.72
N VAL A 55 5.45 19.83 3.39
CA VAL A 55 6.51 19.22 2.56
C VAL A 55 7.83 19.94 2.80
N ILE A 56 7.83 21.28 2.78
CA ILE A 56 9.03 22.09 3.04
C ILE A 56 9.56 21.85 4.46
N ALA A 57 8.70 21.90 5.47
CA ALA A 57 9.10 21.67 6.86
C ALA A 57 9.75 20.30 7.07
N LYS A 58 9.20 19.25 6.44
CA LYS A 58 9.81 17.91 6.47
C LYS A 58 11.16 17.89 5.75
N ALA A 59 11.23 18.44 4.54
CA ALA A 59 12.47 18.49 3.76
C ALA A 59 13.59 19.22 4.53
N SER A 60 13.29 20.39 5.11
CA SER A 60 14.25 21.15 5.93
C SER A 60 14.71 20.36 7.15
N ARG A 61 13.80 19.64 7.83
CA ARG A 61 14.16 18.79 8.97
C ARG A 61 15.13 17.68 8.57
N PHE A 62 14.89 16.99 7.45
CA PHE A 62 15.78 15.91 6.99
C PHE A 62 17.12 16.44 6.47
N ALA A 63 17.13 17.61 5.83
CA ALA A 63 18.36 18.24 5.35
C ALA A 63 19.31 18.68 6.48
N ALA A 64 18.80 18.90 7.69
CA ALA A 64 19.60 19.28 8.86
C ALA A 64 20.21 18.08 9.61
N LEU A 65 19.89 16.83 9.21
CA LEU A 65 20.44 15.64 9.85
C LEU A 65 21.92 15.45 9.47
N PRO A 66 22.75 14.90 10.38
CA PRO A 66 24.13 14.57 10.06
C PRO A 66 24.19 13.51 8.96
N VAL A 67 25.12 13.69 8.02
CA VAL A 67 25.38 12.72 6.95
C VAL A 67 26.14 11.54 7.53
N CYS A 68 25.47 10.37 7.60
CA CYS A 68 26.07 9.13 8.12
C CYS A 68 26.85 8.34 7.06
N ASP A 69 26.51 8.52 5.78
CA ASP A 69 27.14 7.84 4.64
C ASP A 69 27.44 8.88 3.56
N GLY A 70 28.72 8.99 3.19
CA GLY A 70 29.19 9.93 2.18
C GLY A 70 29.11 9.40 0.75
N ARG A 71 28.74 8.12 0.56
CA ARG A 71 28.57 7.53 -0.77
C ARG A 71 27.43 8.23 -1.49
N SER A 72 27.59 8.42 -2.80
CA SER A 72 26.50 8.87 -3.64
C SER A 72 25.39 7.81 -3.72
N ALA A 73 24.17 8.22 -4.09
CA ALA A 73 23.06 7.29 -4.28
C ALA A 73 23.41 6.16 -5.27
N ALA A 74 24.19 6.45 -6.32
CA ALA A 74 24.61 5.45 -7.32
C ALA A 74 25.59 4.40 -6.76
N GLU A 75 26.41 4.80 -5.77
CA GLU A 75 27.34 3.91 -5.05
C GLU A 75 26.63 3.11 -3.95
N MET A 76 25.54 3.65 -3.39
CA MET A 76 24.67 2.94 -2.44
C MET A 76 23.82 1.88 -3.13
N ILE A 77 23.48 2.07 -4.41
CA ILE A 77 22.69 1.11 -5.17
C ILE A 77 23.62 -0.03 -5.62
N GLU A 78 23.46 -1.19 -4.97
CA GLU A 78 24.16 -2.44 -5.29
C GLU A 78 23.63 -3.15 -6.54
N TYR A 79 22.67 -2.55 -7.23
CA TYR A 79 22.09 -3.06 -8.46
C TYR A 79 22.55 -2.25 -9.68
N ASP A 80 22.74 -2.91 -10.81
CA ASP A 80 22.96 -2.23 -12.09
C ASP A 80 21.64 -1.67 -12.67
N ALA A 81 21.70 -1.09 -13.88
CA ALA A 81 20.53 -0.52 -14.54
C ALA A 81 19.44 -1.56 -14.87
N ASP A 82 19.79 -2.85 -14.91
CA ASP A 82 18.91 -3.97 -15.19
C ASP A 82 18.39 -4.64 -13.89
N GLY A 83 18.79 -4.14 -12.72
CA GLY A 83 18.35 -4.64 -11.42
C GLY A 83 19.06 -5.91 -10.97
N LEU A 84 20.22 -6.24 -11.57
CA LEU A 84 21.05 -7.36 -11.14
C LEU A 84 22.09 -6.90 -10.09
N PRO A 85 22.45 -7.75 -9.12
CA PRO A 85 23.51 -7.43 -8.17
C PRO A 85 24.81 -7.15 -8.92
N LYS A 86 25.47 -6.03 -8.59
CA LYS A 86 26.81 -5.70 -9.07
C LYS A 86 27.87 -6.68 -8.57
#